data_AF-A0ABD2VX75-F1
#
_entry.id   AF-A0ABD2VX75-F1
#
_cell.length_a   1.000
_cell.length_b   1.000
_cell.length_c   1.000
_cell.angle_alpha   90.00
_cell.angle_beta   90.00
_cell.angle_gamma   90.00
#
_symmetry.space_group_name_H-M   'P 1'
#
loop_
_entity.id
_entity.type
_entity.pdbx_description
1 polymer ?
#
loop_
_entity_poly.entity_id
_entity_poly.type
_entity_poly.pdbx_seq_one_letter_code
_entity_poly.pdbx_strand_id
1 'polypeptide(L)'
;MHIFKDYFQEDVYAEVETLVLDAQARLIDAKAQHPSERADDARSGSSAYALCGPARLPRIELKEFDGTLREWESFRDLFRSLVHNDPGLTDVERLHYLKTSIKGAAAAAIQGFEVTAQNYESAWEALLSRYDNHRLLVRNHIEALLALKSMKTESATETQRILDELNRHRAPLQSLGRQVDQWDNWFVVLGSRAMDSATRLAWEKDVNSRDTEGTKAHPTFLQLQDLLLRRSMTLKASGMDRASNPTDYRRPTEAPRHHPRNVRSLATTAEVKCPACQGRHYLGKCETFLRMNVSSRRTLIAKEALCLNCLRG
;
A
#
# COMPACT_ATOMS: atom_id res chain seq x y z
N MET A 1 34.16 43.14 -1.30
CA MET A 1 34.24 43.35 -2.76
C MET A 1 35.64 42.97 -3.29
N HIS A 2 36.12 41.77 -2.98
CA HIS A 2 37.46 41.28 -3.37
C HIS A 2 37.45 39.88 -4.02
N ILE A 3 36.30 39.21 -4.13
CA ILE A 3 36.23 37.84 -4.67
C ILE A 3 36.03 37.82 -6.20
N PHE A 4 35.57 38.92 -6.80
CA PHE A 4 35.33 39.00 -8.25
C PHE A 4 36.55 39.40 -9.10
N LYS A 5 37.69 39.74 -8.47
CA LYS A 5 38.90 40.13 -9.22
C LYS A 5 39.81 38.97 -9.58
N ASP A 6 39.77 37.87 -8.83
CA ASP A 6 40.66 36.73 -9.07
C ASP A 6 40.15 35.80 -10.18
N TYR A 7 38.84 35.80 -10.46
CA TYR A 7 38.27 34.99 -11.56
C TYR A 7 38.74 35.44 -12.96
N PHE A 8 39.21 36.68 -13.10
CA PHE A 8 39.69 37.24 -14.37
C PHE A 8 41.22 37.36 -14.45
N GLN A 9 41.96 36.95 -13.42
CA GLN A 9 43.43 36.98 -13.42
C GLN A 9 44.08 35.65 -13.79
N GLU A 10 43.33 34.55 -13.68
CA GLU A 10 43.80 33.23 -14.10
C GLU A 10 42.94 32.77 -15.28
N ASP A 11 43.60 32.33 -16.36
CA ASP A 11 43.01 31.90 -17.63
C ASP A 11 42.20 30.58 -17.52
N VAL A 12 41.64 30.33 -16.34
CA VAL A 12 40.90 29.13 -15.94
C VAL A 12 39.67 28.95 -16.83
N TYR A 13 39.08 30.03 -17.32
CA TYR A 13 37.99 29.95 -18.29
C TYR A 13 38.44 29.30 -19.60
N ALA A 14 39.58 29.73 -20.16
CA ALA A 14 40.10 29.18 -21.41
C ALA A 14 40.60 27.73 -21.23
N GLU A 15 41.17 27.40 -20.07
CA GLU A 15 41.57 26.03 -19.73
C GLU A 15 40.36 25.08 -19.60
N VAL A 16 39.29 25.53 -18.94
CA VAL A 16 38.06 24.73 -18.83
C VAL A 16 37.38 24.59 -20.19
N GLU A 17 37.34 25.65 -20.99
CA GLU A 17 36.76 25.64 -22.35
C GLU A 17 37.52 24.66 -23.26
N THR A 18 38.85 24.67 -23.23
CA THR A 18 39.67 23.72 -24.01
C THR A 18 39.47 22.27 -23.57
N LEU A 19 39.36 22.00 -22.26
CA LEU A 19 39.06 20.66 -21.76
C LEU A 19 37.67 20.15 -22.18
N VAL A 20 36.66 21.03 -22.20
CA VAL A 20 35.30 20.68 -22.64
C VAL A 20 35.28 20.34 -24.13
N LEU A 21 35.96 21.12 -24.96
CA LEU A 21 36.04 20.89 -26.40
C LEU A 21 36.78 19.59 -26.74
N ASP A 22 37.87 19.28 -26.02
CA ASP A 22 38.59 18.01 -26.19
C ASP A 22 37.74 16.80 -25.78
N ALA A 23 37.00 16.91 -24.67
CA ALA A 23 36.06 15.85 -24.27
C ALA A 23 34.94 15.63 -25.29
N GLN A 24 34.41 16.70 -25.89
CA GLN A 24 33.41 16.60 -26.95
C GLN A 24 33.96 15.94 -28.22
N ALA A 25 35.18 16.28 -28.63
CA ALA A 25 35.83 15.65 -29.78
C ALA A 25 35.98 14.13 -29.59
N ARG A 26 36.45 13.69 -28.41
CA ARG A 26 36.60 12.26 -28.09
C ARG A 26 35.26 11.50 -28.12
N LEU A 27 34.16 12.14 -27.72
CA LEU A 27 32.83 11.52 -27.78
C LEU A 27 32.32 11.38 -29.22
N ILE A 28 32.64 12.33 -30.10
CA ILE A 28 32.31 12.25 -31.52
C ILE A 28 33.09 11.12 -32.20
N ASP A 29 34.39 11.02 -31.91
CA ASP A 29 35.24 9.95 -32.44
C ASP A 29 34.80 8.56 -31.96
N ALA A 30 34.44 8.43 -30.67
CA ALA A 30 33.89 7.18 -30.13
C ALA A 30 32.57 6.77 -30.80
N LYS A 31 31.74 7.76 -31.16
CA LYS A 31 30.48 7.53 -31.90
C LYS A 31 30.72 7.16 -33.36
N ALA A 32 31.81 7.63 -33.98
CA ALA A 32 32.20 7.25 -35.33
C ALA A 32 32.78 5.82 -35.39
N GLN A 33 33.45 5.37 -34.32
CA GLN A 33 34.01 4.01 -34.22
C GLN A 33 32.95 2.93 -34.00
N HIS A 34 31.75 3.29 -33.55
CA HIS A 34 30.58 2.39 -33.48
C HIS A 34 29.40 2.95 -34.28
N PRO A 35 29.42 2.83 -35.62
CA PRO A 35 28.25 3.13 -36.43
C PRO A 35 27.13 2.15 -36.09
N SER A 36 25.97 2.69 -35.71
CA SER A 36 24.71 1.93 -35.65
C SER A 36 24.45 1.28 -37.01
N GLU A 37 24.54 -0.05 -37.07
CA GLU A 37 24.30 -0.84 -38.28
C GLU A 37 22.86 -0.63 -38.77
N ARG A 38 22.68 0.24 -39.76
CA ARG A 38 21.53 0.20 -40.66
C ARG A 38 21.96 -0.60 -41.89
N ALA A 39 21.49 -1.84 -41.98
CA ALA A 39 21.66 -2.70 -43.13
C ALA A 39 20.55 -2.44 -44.17
N ASP A 40 20.90 -1.80 -45.27
CA ASP A 40 20.26 -2.02 -46.56
C ASP A 40 21.03 -3.13 -47.27
N ASP A 41 20.38 -4.25 -47.62
CA ASP A 41 20.62 -4.87 -48.93
C ASP A 41 19.57 -5.93 -49.31
N ALA A 42 19.19 -5.89 -50.59
CA ALA A 42 18.25 -6.79 -51.23
C ALA A 42 18.97 -8.01 -51.82
N ARG A 43 18.51 -9.24 -51.51
CA ARG A 43 18.11 -10.29 -52.48
C ARG A 43 17.91 -11.68 -51.83
N SER A 44 16.70 -12.19 -52.05
CA SER A 44 16.28 -13.58 -52.32
C SER A 44 16.97 -14.74 -51.58
N GLY A 45 16.22 -15.35 -50.66
CA GLY A 45 16.49 -16.67 -50.09
C GLY A 45 15.39 -17.05 -49.10
N SER A 46 14.38 -17.77 -49.59
CA SER A 46 13.20 -18.20 -48.82
C SER A 46 13.59 -19.13 -47.66
N SER A 47 13.44 -18.70 -46.40
CA SER A 47 13.15 -19.59 -45.27
C SER A 47 12.75 -18.78 -44.03
N ALA A 48 11.71 -19.26 -43.35
CA ALA A 48 10.96 -18.60 -42.31
C ALA A 48 11.79 -18.30 -41.05
N TYR A 49 12.11 -17.03 -40.84
CA TYR A 49 12.47 -16.50 -39.52
C TYR A 49 11.40 -15.51 -39.09
N ALA A 50 10.70 -15.88 -38.02
CA ALA A 50 9.75 -15.03 -37.33
C ALA A 50 10.41 -13.70 -36.95
N LEU A 51 10.00 -12.63 -37.63
CA LEU A 51 10.27 -11.26 -37.18
C LEU A 51 9.48 -11.05 -35.90
N CYS A 52 10.17 -11.16 -34.77
CA CYS A 52 9.70 -10.65 -33.49
C CYS A 52 9.58 -9.13 -33.63
N GLY A 53 8.39 -8.64 -33.97
CA GLY A 53 8.07 -7.21 -33.91
C GLY A 53 8.24 -6.66 -32.49
N PRO A 54 8.25 -5.33 -32.32
CA PRO A 54 8.34 -4.72 -30.98
C PRO A 54 7.28 -5.38 -30.11
N ALA A 55 7.71 -5.94 -28.97
CA ALA A 55 6.85 -6.63 -28.03
C ALA A 55 5.63 -5.73 -27.79
N ARG A 56 4.49 -6.11 -28.38
CA ARG A 56 3.27 -5.31 -28.31
C ARG A 56 2.85 -5.35 -26.86
N LEU A 57 3.02 -4.24 -26.16
CA LEU A 57 2.44 -4.07 -24.83
C LEU A 57 0.94 -4.38 -24.94
N PRO A 58 0.34 -5.02 -23.91
CA PRO A 58 -1.10 -5.24 -23.89
C PRO A 58 -1.83 -3.92 -24.16
N ARG A 59 -2.88 -3.99 -24.99
CA ARG A 59 -3.69 -2.80 -25.30
C ARG A 59 -4.26 -2.24 -24.00
N ILE A 60 -4.06 -0.95 -23.75
CA ILE A 60 -4.62 -0.30 -22.57
C ILE A 60 -6.13 -0.27 -22.74
N GLU A 61 -6.85 -0.98 -21.86
CA GLU A 61 -8.30 -0.98 -21.82
C GLU A 61 -8.80 0.24 -21.04
N LEU A 62 -9.81 0.91 -21.58
CA LEU A 62 -10.49 1.99 -20.88
C LEU A 62 -11.23 1.41 -19.68
N LYS A 63 -10.87 1.87 -18.48
CA LYS A 63 -11.60 1.52 -17.27
C LYS A 63 -13.01 2.11 -17.32
N GLU A 64 -13.97 1.33 -16.84
CA GLU A 64 -15.34 1.79 -16.70
C GLU A 64 -15.49 2.75 -15.51
N PHE A 65 -16.28 3.80 -15.68
CA PHE A 65 -16.57 4.78 -14.64
C PHE A 65 -18.05 4.80 -14.27
N ASP A 66 -18.37 4.53 -13.02
CA ASP A 66 -19.75 4.41 -12.52
C ASP A 66 -20.33 5.72 -11.94
N GLY A 67 -19.49 6.75 -11.77
CA GLY A 67 -19.83 8.00 -11.09
C GLY A 67 -19.17 8.18 -9.72
N THR A 68 -18.30 7.27 -9.29
CA THR A 68 -17.58 7.38 -8.01
C THR A 68 -16.58 8.55 -8.05
N LEU A 69 -16.85 9.62 -7.30
CA LEU A 69 -16.01 10.85 -7.31
C LEU A 69 -14.52 10.59 -7.03
N ARG A 70 -14.19 9.57 -6.24
CA ARG A 70 -12.79 9.21 -5.91
C ARG A 70 -12.01 8.68 -7.12
N GLU A 71 -12.69 8.13 -8.11
CA GLU A 71 -12.10 7.54 -9.31
C GLU A 71 -12.15 8.49 -10.51
N TRP A 72 -12.86 9.62 -10.38
CA TRP A 72 -13.05 10.59 -11.45
C TRP A 72 -11.73 11.10 -12.02
N GLU A 73 -10.78 11.50 -11.19
CA GLU A 73 -9.50 12.04 -11.67
C GLU A 73 -8.71 11.01 -12.49
N SER A 74 -8.65 9.77 -11.98
CA SER A 74 -7.98 8.66 -12.69
C SER A 74 -8.65 8.34 -14.02
N PHE A 75 -9.99 8.31 -14.05
CA PHE A 75 -10.74 8.09 -15.29
C PHE A 75 -10.57 9.25 -16.27
N ARG A 76 -10.75 10.49 -15.81
CA ARG A 76 -10.64 11.70 -16.62
C ARG A 76 -9.28 11.80 -17.29
N ASP A 77 -8.20 11.57 -16.55
CA ASP A 77 -6.84 11.73 -17.06
C ASP A 77 -6.49 10.60 -18.05
N LEU A 78 -6.92 9.35 -17.76
CA LEU A 78 -6.78 8.22 -18.68
C LEU A 78 -7.58 8.42 -19.98
N PHE A 79 -8.85 8.81 -19.86
CA PHE A 79 -9.73 9.06 -21.00
C PHE A 79 -9.21 10.23 -21.84
N ARG A 80 -8.69 11.29 -21.20
CA ARG A 80 -8.06 12.40 -21.91
C ARG A 80 -6.86 11.94 -22.73
N SER A 81 -5.99 11.13 -22.12
CA SER A 81 -4.78 10.64 -22.77
C SER A 81 -5.05 9.66 -23.92
N LEU A 82 -6.10 8.83 -23.82
CA LEU A 82 -6.35 7.75 -24.78
C LEU A 82 -7.39 8.11 -25.86
N VAL A 83 -8.32 9.02 -25.57
CA VAL A 83 -9.48 9.27 -26.45
C VAL A 83 -9.63 10.77 -26.77
N HIS A 84 -9.66 11.63 -25.75
CA HIS A 84 -9.91 13.07 -25.96
C HIS A 84 -8.81 13.72 -26.80
N ASN A 85 -7.54 13.48 -26.45
CA ASN A 85 -6.38 14.11 -27.07
C ASN A 85 -5.84 13.34 -28.28
N ASP A 86 -6.43 12.20 -28.65
CA ASP A 86 -5.99 11.43 -29.82
C ASP A 86 -6.45 12.12 -31.12
N PRO A 87 -5.54 12.63 -31.96
CA PRO A 87 -5.91 13.29 -33.21
C PRO A 87 -6.48 12.32 -34.26
N GLY A 88 -6.29 11.01 -34.09
CA GLY A 88 -6.78 9.99 -35.01
C GLY A 88 -8.26 9.64 -34.86
N LEU A 89 -8.92 10.11 -33.79
CA LEU A 89 -10.33 9.85 -33.54
C LEU A 89 -11.21 11.02 -33.99
N THR A 90 -12.38 10.69 -34.50
CA THR A 90 -13.46 11.65 -34.75
C THR A 90 -14.28 11.87 -33.48
N ASP A 91 -14.97 13.01 -33.39
CA ASP A 91 -15.83 13.31 -32.22
C ASP A 91 -16.96 12.29 -32.02
N VAL A 92 -17.45 11.69 -33.12
CA VAL A 92 -18.43 10.60 -33.07
C VAL A 92 -17.83 9.37 -32.39
N GLU A 93 -16.61 8.98 -32.76
CA GLU A 93 -15.90 7.87 -32.13
C GLU A 93 -15.57 8.17 -30.67
N ARG A 94 -15.12 9.40 -30.36
CA ARG A 94 -14.86 9.82 -28.97
C ARG A 94 -16.12 9.73 -28.11
N LEU A 95 -17.27 10.16 -28.62
CA LEU A 95 -18.55 10.07 -27.91
C LEU A 95 -19.03 8.62 -27.76
N HIS A 96 -18.78 7.78 -28.77
CA HIS A 96 -19.06 6.35 -28.67
C HIS A 96 -18.21 5.70 -27.57
N TYR A 97 -16.89 5.94 -27.56
CA TYR A 97 -16.00 5.47 -26.49
C TYR A 97 -16.45 5.99 -25.13
N LEU A 98 -16.77 7.28 -25.02
CA LEU A 98 -17.25 7.91 -23.78
C LEU A 98 -18.46 7.14 -23.22
N LYS A 99 -19.49 6.92 -24.03
CA LYS A 99 -20.70 6.19 -23.61
C LYS A 99 -20.44 4.74 -23.23
N THR A 100 -19.53 4.05 -23.92
CA THR A 100 -19.17 2.67 -23.57
C THR A 100 -18.32 2.57 -22.30
N SER A 101 -17.56 3.63 -21.98
CA SER A 101 -16.66 3.69 -20.83
C SER A 101 -17.31 4.16 -19.53
N ILE A 102 -18.58 4.55 -19.55
CA ILE A 102 -19.32 5.04 -18.37
C ILE A 102 -20.53 4.16 -18.07
N LYS A 103 -20.87 4.04 -16.79
CA LYS A 103 -21.99 3.25 -16.29
C LYS A 103 -22.71 4.00 -15.17
N GLY A 104 -23.84 3.46 -14.72
CA GLY A 104 -24.55 3.94 -13.54
C GLY A 104 -24.93 5.43 -13.60
N ALA A 105 -24.56 6.16 -12.56
CA ALA A 105 -24.91 7.58 -12.43
C ALA A 105 -24.21 8.46 -13.47
N ALA A 106 -23.00 8.09 -13.89
CA ALA A 106 -22.26 8.81 -14.93
C ALA A 106 -22.93 8.65 -16.31
N ALA A 107 -23.36 7.43 -16.65
CA ALA A 107 -24.10 7.19 -17.89
C ALA A 107 -25.43 7.95 -17.94
N ALA A 108 -26.16 7.99 -16.82
CA ALA A 108 -27.40 8.77 -16.71
C ALA A 108 -27.18 10.28 -16.94
N ALA A 109 -25.99 10.82 -16.66
CA ALA A 109 -25.68 12.23 -16.86
C ALA A 109 -25.62 12.64 -18.34
N ILE A 110 -25.28 11.72 -19.24
CA ILE A 110 -25.16 12.00 -20.68
C ILE A 110 -26.07 11.15 -21.57
N GLN A 111 -27.06 10.47 -20.97
CA GLN A 111 -27.98 9.59 -21.69
C GLN A 111 -28.76 10.31 -22.81
N GLY A 112 -29.10 11.58 -22.60
CA GLY A 112 -29.89 12.39 -23.54
C GLY A 112 -29.13 12.88 -24.78
N PHE A 113 -27.80 12.76 -24.82
CA PHE A 113 -27.01 13.18 -25.98
C PHE A 113 -27.04 12.09 -27.05
N GLU A 114 -27.47 12.38 -28.27
CA GLU A 114 -27.33 11.44 -29.40
C GLU A 114 -25.85 11.30 -29.80
N VAL A 115 -25.46 10.15 -30.35
CA VAL A 115 -24.06 9.89 -30.77
C VAL A 115 -23.77 10.63 -32.08
N THR A 116 -23.51 11.92 -31.98
CA THR A 116 -23.18 12.82 -33.09
C THR A 116 -21.94 13.63 -32.73
N ALA A 117 -21.19 14.09 -33.75
CA ALA A 117 -19.96 14.87 -33.54
C ALA A 117 -20.20 16.14 -32.70
N GLN A 118 -21.31 16.82 -32.99
CA GLN A 118 -21.71 18.08 -32.35
C GLN A 118 -21.98 17.92 -30.85
N ASN A 119 -22.39 16.73 -30.41
CA ASN A 119 -22.76 16.47 -29.03
C ASN A 119 -21.59 16.04 -28.16
N TYR A 120 -20.41 15.72 -28.73
CA TYR A 120 -19.28 15.22 -27.95
C TYR A 120 -18.82 16.21 -26.90
N GLU A 121 -18.52 17.45 -27.31
CA GLU A 121 -18.04 18.50 -26.41
C GLU A 121 -19.05 18.79 -25.31
N SER A 122 -20.34 18.92 -25.64
CA SER A 122 -21.39 19.14 -24.63
C SER A 122 -21.57 17.97 -23.67
N ALA A 123 -21.44 16.72 -24.14
CA ALA A 123 -21.50 15.54 -23.29
C ALA A 123 -20.27 15.46 -22.35
N TRP A 124 -19.10 15.78 -22.85
CA TRP A 124 -17.86 15.84 -22.06
C TRP A 124 -17.92 16.95 -21.00
N GLU A 125 -18.40 18.13 -21.38
CA GLU A 125 -18.61 19.26 -20.47
C GLU A 125 -19.67 18.96 -19.40
N ALA A 126 -20.75 18.24 -19.74
CA ALA A 126 -21.74 17.80 -18.76
C ALA A 126 -21.14 16.87 -17.69
N LEU A 127 -20.22 15.97 -18.06
CA LEU A 127 -19.48 15.15 -17.11
C LEU A 127 -18.51 15.98 -16.26
N LEU A 128 -17.76 16.91 -16.88
CA LEU A 128 -16.86 17.81 -16.17
C LEU A 128 -17.64 18.66 -15.14
N SER A 129 -18.74 19.29 -15.54
CA SER A 129 -19.57 20.10 -14.65
C SER A 129 -20.07 19.31 -13.43
N ARG A 130 -20.42 18.03 -13.63
CA ARG A 130 -20.98 17.18 -12.59
C ARG A 130 -19.92 16.57 -11.67
N TYR A 131 -18.79 16.13 -12.21
CA TYR A 131 -17.79 15.33 -11.48
C TYR A 131 -16.46 16.07 -11.23
N ASP A 132 -16.12 17.07 -12.05
CA ASP A 132 -14.90 17.88 -11.93
C ASP A 132 -15.07 19.07 -10.98
N ASN A 133 -15.88 18.89 -9.93
CA ASN A 133 -16.04 19.89 -8.90
C ASN A 133 -14.86 19.82 -7.93
N HIS A 134 -13.82 20.60 -8.21
CA HIS A 134 -12.59 20.68 -7.42
C HIS A 134 -12.86 20.84 -5.91
N ARG A 135 -13.83 21.68 -5.52
CA ARG A 135 -14.18 21.88 -4.10
C ARG A 135 -14.68 20.59 -3.47
N LEU A 136 -15.52 19.82 -4.17
CA LEU A 136 -16.02 18.53 -3.69
C LEU A 136 -14.93 17.46 -3.67
N LEU A 137 -14.06 17.42 -4.68
CA LEU A 137 -12.94 16.47 -4.74
C LEU A 137 -11.98 16.69 -3.56
N VAL A 138 -11.55 17.93 -3.34
CA VAL A 138 -10.71 18.29 -2.19
C VAL A 138 -11.39 17.91 -0.88
N ARG A 139 -12.68 18.26 -0.71
CA ARG A 139 -13.43 17.90 0.50
C ARG A 139 -13.47 16.39 0.71
N ASN A 140 -13.75 15.60 -0.33
CA ASN A 140 -13.84 14.15 -0.24
C ASN A 140 -12.50 13.52 0.19
N HIS A 141 -11.37 14.02 -0.33
CA HIS A 141 -10.05 13.55 0.08
C HIS A 141 -9.73 13.91 1.53
N ILE A 142 -10.06 15.13 1.96
CA ILE A 142 -9.87 15.56 3.35
C ILE A 142 -10.77 14.75 4.30
N GLU A 143 -12.04 14.57 3.97
CA GLU A 143 -12.97 13.75 4.76
C GLU A 143 -12.50 12.29 4.86
N ALA A 144 -11.98 11.72 3.77
CA ALA A 144 -11.40 10.37 3.79
C ALA A 144 -10.14 10.29 4.66
N LEU A 145 -9.27 11.31 4.62
CA LEU A 145 -8.11 11.43 5.50
C LEU A 145 -8.51 11.53 6.98
N LEU A 146 -9.54 12.31 7.30
CA LEU A 146 -10.08 12.44 8.65
C LEU A 146 -10.77 11.16 9.14
N ALA A 147 -11.35 10.39 8.22
CA ALA A 147 -12.01 9.12 8.48
C ALA A 147 -11.07 7.90 8.46
N LEU A 148 -9.74 8.10 8.48
CA LEU A 148 -8.78 7.00 8.50
C LEU A 148 -9.10 6.01 9.65
N LYS A 149 -9.36 4.76 9.27
CA LYS A 149 -9.67 3.71 10.23
C LYS A 149 -8.43 3.36 11.06
N SER A 150 -8.59 3.37 12.39
CA SER A 150 -7.53 2.95 13.31
C SER A 150 -7.37 1.43 13.36
N MET A 151 -6.12 0.96 13.39
CA MET A 151 -5.77 -0.43 13.61
C MET A 151 -5.78 -0.75 15.11
N LYS A 152 -6.45 -1.85 15.49
CA LYS A 152 -6.61 -2.26 16.90
C LYS A 152 -5.43 -3.07 17.43
N THR A 153 -4.79 -3.82 16.54
CA THR A 153 -3.71 -4.73 16.85
C THR A 153 -2.60 -4.55 15.84
N GLU A 154 -1.38 -4.81 16.29
CA GLU A 154 -0.20 -4.84 15.45
C GLU A 154 -0.38 -5.82 14.28
N SER A 155 -0.24 -5.32 13.05
CA SER A 155 -0.49 -6.07 11.83
C SER A 155 0.24 -5.44 10.66
N ALA A 156 0.97 -6.25 9.91
CA ALA A 156 1.72 -5.76 8.76
C ALA A 156 0.79 -5.25 7.64
N THR A 157 -0.33 -5.95 7.43
CA THR A 157 -1.33 -5.60 6.42
C THR A 157 -2.04 -4.30 6.77
N GLU A 158 -2.45 -4.11 8.03
CA GLU A 158 -3.08 -2.86 8.46
C GLU A 158 -2.11 -1.68 8.49
N THR A 159 -0.84 -1.89 8.89
CA THR A 159 0.19 -0.85 8.80
C THR A 159 0.41 -0.41 7.36
N GLN A 160 0.48 -1.36 6.41
CA GLN A 160 0.58 -1.04 4.98
C GLN A 160 -0.67 -0.29 4.48
N ARG A 161 -1.87 -0.72 4.91
CA ARG A 161 -3.13 -0.05 4.56
C ARG A 161 -3.12 1.42 4.98
N ILE A 162 -2.67 1.74 6.19
CA ILE A 162 -2.58 3.13 6.67
C ILE A 162 -1.68 3.96 5.74
N LEU A 163 -0.50 3.43 5.42
CA LEU A 163 0.45 4.10 4.52
C LEU A 163 -0.17 4.33 3.13
N ASP A 164 -0.81 3.30 2.57
CA ASP A 164 -1.43 3.37 1.26
C ASP A 164 -2.59 4.38 1.24
N GLU A 165 -3.42 4.45 2.28
CA GLU A 165 -4.49 5.46 2.41
C GLU A 165 -3.94 6.90 2.45
N LEU A 166 -2.89 7.15 3.25
CA LEU A 166 -2.28 8.48 3.35
C LEU A 166 -1.71 8.91 1.98
N ASN A 167 -1.01 8.01 1.29
CA ASN A 167 -0.45 8.29 -0.03
C ASN A 167 -1.52 8.45 -1.11
N ARG A 168 -2.58 7.62 -1.07
CA ARG A 168 -3.69 7.66 -2.01
C ARG A 168 -4.40 9.00 -2.02
N HIS A 169 -4.42 9.72 -0.91
CA HIS A 169 -5.06 11.03 -0.82
C HIS A 169 -4.09 12.20 -0.98
N ARG A 170 -2.79 12.01 -0.70
CA ARG A 170 -1.78 13.07 -0.86
C ARG A 170 -1.60 13.49 -2.32
N ALA A 171 -1.41 12.53 -3.23
CA ALA A 171 -1.12 12.85 -4.63
C ALA A 171 -2.29 13.57 -5.35
N PRO A 172 -3.56 13.12 -5.22
CA PRO A 172 -4.70 13.85 -5.76
C PRO A 172 -4.87 15.27 -5.20
N LEU A 173 -4.65 15.46 -3.90
CA LEU A 173 -4.69 16.80 -3.31
C LEU A 173 -3.61 17.72 -3.91
N GLN A 174 -2.44 17.18 -4.24
CA GLN A 174 -1.38 17.94 -4.92
C GLN A 174 -1.76 18.30 -6.36
N SER A 175 -2.34 17.37 -7.14
CA SER A 175 -2.84 17.66 -8.50
C SER A 175 -4.00 18.67 -8.49
N LEU A 176 -4.79 18.68 -7.42
CA LEU A 176 -5.78 19.72 -7.10
C LEU A 176 -5.13 21.01 -6.53
N GLY A 177 -3.83 21.23 -6.74
CA GLY A 177 -3.14 22.47 -6.40
C GLY A 177 -3.12 22.78 -4.90
N ARG A 178 -3.31 21.78 -4.02
CA ARG A 178 -3.11 21.96 -2.57
C ARG A 178 -1.63 21.80 -2.25
N GLN A 179 -1.12 22.66 -1.37
CA GLN A 179 0.26 22.65 -0.90
C GLN A 179 0.49 21.55 0.15
N VAL A 180 0.24 20.29 -0.22
CA VAL A 180 0.34 19.12 0.68
C VAL A 180 1.75 18.92 1.24
N ASP A 181 2.78 19.48 0.60
CA ASP A 181 4.16 19.44 1.07
C ASP A 181 4.38 20.23 2.36
N GLN A 182 3.47 21.15 2.70
CA GLN A 182 3.50 21.88 3.97
C GLN A 182 2.63 21.22 5.05
N TRP A 183 2.02 20.06 4.76
CA TRP A 183 1.03 19.42 5.64
C TRP A 183 1.61 18.26 6.44
N ASP A 184 2.95 18.18 6.57
CA ASP A 184 3.65 17.13 7.31
C ASP A 184 3.00 16.84 8.66
N ASN A 185 2.76 17.88 9.48
CA ASN A 185 2.14 17.76 10.79
C ASN A 185 0.75 17.11 10.74
N TRP A 186 -0.07 17.41 9.72
CA TRP A 186 -1.39 16.81 9.56
C TRP A 186 -1.28 15.33 9.22
N PHE A 187 -0.44 14.96 8.26
CA PHE A 187 -0.23 13.56 7.90
C PHE A 187 0.37 12.76 9.06
N VAL A 188 1.32 13.35 9.81
CA VAL A 188 1.89 12.74 11.00
C VAL A 188 0.82 12.48 12.06
N VAL A 189 -0.01 13.47 12.39
CA VAL A 189 -1.07 13.32 13.41
C VAL A 189 -2.15 12.32 12.97
N LEU A 190 -2.56 12.34 11.71
CA LEU A 190 -3.57 11.41 11.19
C LEU A 190 -3.04 9.98 11.14
N GLY A 191 -1.82 9.81 10.62
CA GLY A 191 -1.15 8.51 10.58
C GLY A 191 -0.90 7.95 11.98
N SER A 192 -0.36 8.76 12.89
CA SER A 192 -0.09 8.35 14.27
C SER A 192 -1.37 7.98 15.00
N ARG A 193 -2.49 8.71 14.80
CA ARG A 193 -3.81 8.37 15.34
C ARG A 193 -4.32 7.02 14.81
N ALA A 194 -4.06 6.72 13.55
CA ALA A 194 -4.51 5.47 12.92
C ALA A 194 -3.74 4.23 13.39
N MET A 195 -2.51 4.36 13.91
CA MET A 195 -1.70 3.24 14.42
C MET A 195 -2.29 2.55 15.65
N ASP A 196 -1.84 1.32 15.92
CA ASP A 196 -2.04 0.64 17.20
C ASP A 196 -1.11 1.22 18.28
N SER A 197 -1.29 0.83 19.55
CA SER A 197 -0.49 1.34 20.67
C SER A 197 1.00 0.99 20.57
N ALA A 198 1.35 -0.20 20.08
CA ALA A 198 2.74 -0.63 20.00
C ALA A 198 3.49 0.12 18.87
N THR A 199 2.86 0.26 17.71
CA THR A 199 3.44 1.03 16.59
C THR A 199 3.53 2.51 16.92
N ARG A 200 2.52 3.09 17.59
CA ARG A 200 2.59 4.49 18.06
C ARG A 200 3.70 4.71 19.08
N LEU A 201 3.90 3.77 20.01
CA LEU A 201 5.02 3.84 20.96
C LEU A 201 6.38 3.77 20.24
N ALA A 202 6.50 2.92 19.22
CA ALA A 202 7.72 2.84 18.40
C ALA A 202 7.97 4.15 17.65
N TRP A 203 6.93 4.78 17.11
CA TRP A 203 6.99 6.11 16.50
C TRP A 203 7.51 7.17 17.47
N GLU A 204 6.88 7.30 18.65
CA GLU A 204 7.31 8.31 19.63
C GLU A 204 8.76 8.08 20.10
N LYS A 205 9.20 6.83 20.21
CA LYS A 205 10.61 6.51 20.53
C LYS A 205 11.56 6.95 19.42
N ASP A 206 11.20 6.75 18.16
CA ASP A 206 12.00 7.16 17.00
C ASP A 206 12.04 8.68 16.85
N VAL A 207 10.95 9.39 17.14
CA VAL A 207 10.93 10.85 17.16
C VAL A 207 11.82 11.38 18.30
N ASN A 208 11.63 10.88 19.53
CA ASN A 208 12.41 11.34 20.69
C ASN A 208 13.90 11.00 20.59
N SER A 209 14.29 9.95 19.86
CA SER A 209 15.72 9.61 19.67
C SER A 209 16.43 10.55 18.69
N ARG A 210 15.67 11.25 17.83
CA ARG A 210 16.18 12.22 16.84
C ARG A 210 16.26 13.63 17.40
N ASP A 211 15.55 13.89 18.49
CA ASP A 211 15.66 15.14 19.26
C ASP A 211 17.06 15.22 19.89
N THR A 212 18.01 15.72 19.11
CA THR A 212 19.34 16.09 19.58
C THR A 212 19.33 17.54 20.08
N GLU A 213 20.11 17.82 21.13
CA GLU A 213 20.21 19.16 21.72
C GLU A 213 20.58 20.20 20.64
N GLY A 214 19.59 20.99 20.22
CA GLY A 214 19.76 22.07 19.25
C GLY A 214 18.73 22.12 18.13
N THR A 215 18.05 21.01 17.79
CA THR A 215 17.04 21.00 16.72
C THR A 215 15.81 20.19 17.11
N LYS A 216 14.83 20.84 17.74
CA LYS A 216 13.47 20.27 17.93
C LYS A 216 12.71 20.33 16.62
N ALA A 217 13.17 19.60 15.61
CA ALA A 217 12.52 19.58 14.31
C ALA A 217 11.19 18.83 14.41
N HIS A 218 10.13 19.40 13.86
CA HIS A 218 8.87 18.68 13.74
C HIS A 218 9.05 17.46 12.83
N PRO A 219 8.47 16.30 13.20
CA PRO A 219 8.57 15.11 12.37
C PRO A 219 7.90 15.34 11.01
N THR A 220 8.50 14.80 9.96
CA THR A 220 8.01 14.94 8.58
C THR A 220 7.17 13.74 8.18
N PHE A 221 6.34 13.91 7.15
CA PHE A 221 5.57 12.81 6.58
C PHE A 221 6.48 11.70 6.03
N LEU A 222 7.64 12.06 5.45
CA LEU A 222 8.62 11.08 4.97
C LEU A 222 9.14 10.19 6.09
N GLN A 223 9.39 10.73 7.28
CA GLN A 223 9.82 9.95 8.44
C GLN A 223 8.72 9.01 8.92
N LEU A 224 7.45 9.46 8.90
CA LEU A 224 6.31 8.61 9.19
C LEU A 224 6.18 7.46 8.17
N GLN A 225 6.33 7.74 6.88
CA GLN A 225 6.28 6.73 5.83
C GLN A 225 7.35 5.66 6.04
N ASP A 226 8.58 6.08 6.31
CA ASP A 226 9.71 5.22 6.58
C ASP A 226 9.45 4.30 7.79
N LEU A 227 8.91 4.84 8.89
CA LEU A 227 8.54 4.04 10.05
C LEU A 227 7.46 3.00 9.69
N LEU A 228 6.37 3.40 9.04
CA LEU A 228 5.28 2.49 8.66
C LEU A 228 5.76 1.37 7.73
N LEU A 229 6.61 1.69 6.77
CA LEU A 229 7.24 0.71 5.87
C LEU A 229 8.10 -0.28 6.64
N ARG A 230 9.06 0.21 7.45
CA ARG A 230 9.95 -0.65 8.25
C ARG A 230 9.16 -1.52 9.21
N ARG A 231 8.12 -0.97 9.83
CA ARG A 231 7.25 -1.70 10.76
C ARG A 231 6.50 -2.83 10.04
N SER A 232 5.90 -2.55 8.87
CA SER A 232 5.23 -3.58 8.07
C SER A 232 6.19 -4.69 7.66
N MET A 233 7.40 -4.34 7.18
CA MET A 233 8.43 -5.32 6.82
C MET A 233 8.89 -6.15 8.01
N THR A 234 9.14 -5.51 9.16
CA THR A 234 9.58 -6.19 10.39
C THR A 234 8.54 -7.20 10.86
N LEU A 235 7.25 -6.83 10.81
CA LEU A 235 6.16 -7.72 11.20
C LEU A 235 5.99 -8.91 10.28
N LYS A 236 6.19 -8.71 8.97
CA LYS A 236 6.20 -9.81 7.99
C LYS A 236 7.39 -10.74 8.26
N ALA A 237 8.58 -10.19 8.48
CA ALA A 237 9.80 -10.98 8.69
C ALA A 237 9.80 -11.75 10.01
N SER A 238 9.22 -11.19 11.08
CA SER A 238 9.16 -11.83 12.40
C SER A 238 8.07 -12.90 12.53
N GLY A 239 7.18 -13.03 11.54
CA GLY A 239 6.00 -13.90 11.63
C GLY A 239 5.00 -13.47 12.71
N MET A 240 5.13 -12.25 13.23
CA MET A 240 4.27 -11.69 14.28
C MET A 240 3.01 -11.00 13.71
N ASP A 241 2.73 -11.13 12.42
CA ASP A 241 1.54 -10.59 11.80
C ASP A 241 0.29 -11.32 12.31
N ARG A 242 -0.30 -10.80 13.39
CA ARG A 242 -1.48 -11.40 14.05
C ARG A 242 -2.75 -11.30 13.22
N ALA A 243 -2.73 -10.58 12.10
CA ALA A 243 -3.89 -10.38 11.22
C ALA A 243 -3.89 -11.28 9.97
N SER A 244 -2.84 -12.05 9.72
CA SER A 244 -2.87 -13.06 8.66
C SER A 244 -3.62 -14.31 9.14
N ASN A 245 -4.95 -14.23 9.15
CA ASN A 245 -5.77 -15.41 8.90
C ASN A 245 -6.16 -15.38 7.42
N PRO A 246 -5.47 -16.11 6.53
CA PRO A 246 -6.05 -16.47 5.25
C PRO A 246 -7.00 -17.64 5.48
N THR A 247 -8.30 -17.36 5.58
CA THR A 247 -9.32 -18.33 5.18
C THR A 247 -9.27 -18.46 3.66
N ASP A 248 -8.34 -19.24 3.10
CA ASP A 248 -8.59 -20.06 1.91
C ASP A 248 -7.36 -20.91 1.54
N TYR A 249 -7.38 -22.17 1.99
CA TYR A 249 -7.04 -23.27 1.11
C TYR A 249 -8.20 -24.24 1.20
N ARG A 250 -9.16 -24.12 0.27
CA ARG A 250 -10.11 -25.18 -0.05
C ARG A 250 -9.34 -26.47 -0.35
N ARG A 251 -9.20 -27.32 0.66
CA ARG A 251 -9.09 -28.77 0.42
C ARG A 251 -10.45 -29.24 -0.09
N PRO A 252 -10.51 -30.15 -1.09
CA PRO A 252 -11.75 -30.74 -1.52
C PRO A 252 -12.49 -31.36 -0.33
N THR A 253 -13.76 -30.99 -0.18
CA THR A 253 -14.68 -31.53 0.82
C THR A 253 -14.93 -33.01 0.56
N GLU A 254 -14.23 -33.88 1.30
CA GLU A 254 -14.76 -35.20 1.65
C GLU A 254 -15.62 -35.05 2.91
N ALA A 255 -16.75 -35.77 2.92
CA ALA A 255 -17.82 -35.70 3.91
C ALA A 255 -17.32 -35.84 5.36
N PRO A 256 -18.00 -35.22 6.36
CA PRO A 256 -17.52 -35.13 7.72
C PRO A 256 -17.59 -36.50 8.41
N ARG A 257 -16.45 -37.19 8.53
CA ARG A 257 -16.30 -38.27 9.51
C ARG A 257 -15.94 -37.65 10.85
N HIS A 258 -16.85 -37.78 11.81
CA HIS A 258 -16.56 -37.55 13.23
C HIS A 258 -15.30 -38.35 13.61
N HIS A 259 -14.22 -37.64 13.93
CA HIS A 259 -13.07 -38.18 14.66
C HIS A 259 -12.77 -37.24 15.82
N PRO A 260 -12.74 -37.73 17.07
CA PRO A 260 -12.44 -36.90 18.22
C PRO A 260 -10.99 -36.41 18.13
N ARG A 261 -10.81 -35.11 18.42
CA ARG A 261 -9.50 -34.45 18.49
C ARG A 261 -8.61 -35.17 19.51
N ASN A 262 -7.60 -35.89 19.02
CA ASN A 262 -6.43 -36.23 19.81
C ASN A 262 -5.58 -34.97 19.99
N VAL A 263 -5.76 -34.31 21.13
CA VAL A 263 -4.78 -33.38 21.67
C VAL A 263 -3.60 -34.25 22.10
N ARG A 264 -2.43 -34.10 21.47
CA ARG A 264 -1.19 -34.70 21.98
C ARG A 264 -0.84 -33.99 23.30
N SER A 265 -1.40 -34.48 24.40
CA SER A 265 -0.78 -34.34 25.70
C SER A 265 0.46 -35.22 25.70
N LEU A 266 1.54 -34.72 26.29
CA LEU A 266 2.71 -35.53 26.61
C LEU A 266 2.24 -36.57 27.65
N ALA A 267 1.92 -37.77 27.20
CA ALA A 267 1.54 -38.87 28.07
C ALA A 267 2.78 -39.40 28.77
N THR A 268 3.09 -38.87 29.96
CA THR A 268 3.78 -39.67 30.97
C THR A 268 2.79 -40.73 31.44
N THR A 269 3.09 -42.00 31.18
CA THR A 269 2.35 -43.19 31.59
C THR A 269 2.40 -43.45 33.11
N ALA A 270 2.33 -42.39 33.92
CA ALA A 270 2.14 -42.52 35.36
C ALA A 270 0.64 -42.50 35.65
N GLU A 271 0.13 -43.55 36.29
CA GLU A 271 -1.25 -43.57 36.81
C GLU A 271 -1.44 -42.38 37.77
N VAL A 272 -2.08 -41.31 37.32
CA VAL A 272 -2.32 -40.12 38.15
C VAL A 272 -3.35 -40.47 39.21
N LYS A 273 -2.88 -40.73 40.43
CA LYS A 273 -3.70 -40.97 41.62
C LYS A 273 -4.05 -39.64 42.28
N CYS A 274 -5.26 -39.54 42.81
CA CYS A 274 -5.73 -38.38 43.53
C CYS A 274 -4.85 -38.13 44.77
N PRO A 275 -4.26 -36.94 44.95
CA PRO A 275 -3.39 -36.68 46.09
C PRO A 275 -4.13 -36.70 47.44
N ALA A 276 -5.45 -36.53 47.44
CA ALA A 276 -6.26 -36.51 48.67
C ALA A 276 -6.73 -37.91 49.14
N CYS A 277 -6.96 -38.86 48.23
CA CYS A 277 -7.50 -40.19 48.59
C CYS A 277 -6.92 -41.36 47.78
N GLN A 278 -5.91 -41.11 46.94
CA GLN A 278 -5.23 -42.09 46.08
C GLN A 278 -6.12 -42.80 45.04
N GLY A 279 -7.36 -42.34 44.86
CA GLY A 279 -8.29 -42.85 43.85
C GLY A 279 -7.98 -42.37 42.42
N ARG A 280 -8.51 -43.07 41.41
CA ARG A 280 -8.34 -42.73 39.98
C ARG A 280 -9.34 -41.66 39.54
N HIS A 281 -9.18 -40.45 40.06
CA HIS A 281 -9.98 -39.29 39.66
C HIS A 281 -9.20 -37.98 39.85
N TYR A 282 -9.67 -36.95 39.18
CA TYR A 282 -9.17 -35.60 39.33
C TYR A 282 -9.61 -34.98 40.66
N LEU A 283 -8.76 -34.13 41.25
CA LEU A 283 -8.95 -33.57 42.59
C LEU A 283 -10.28 -32.81 42.77
N GLY A 284 -10.76 -32.10 41.73
CA GLY A 284 -12.07 -31.42 41.76
C GLY A 284 -13.26 -32.35 41.98
N LYS A 285 -13.15 -33.62 41.58
CA LYS A 285 -14.18 -34.67 41.78
C LYS A 285 -13.94 -35.54 43.02
N CYS A 286 -12.97 -35.18 43.86
CA CYS A 286 -12.65 -35.95 45.06
C CYS A 286 -13.56 -35.54 46.23
N GLU A 287 -14.45 -36.42 46.67
CA GLU A 287 -15.32 -36.15 47.82
C GLU A 287 -14.54 -35.86 49.11
N THR A 288 -13.41 -36.54 49.32
CA THR A 288 -12.54 -36.31 50.49
C THR A 288 -11.99 -34.88 50.47
N PHE A 289 -11.56 -34.39 49.31
CA PHE A 289 -11.09 -33.01 49.14
C PHE A 289 -12.22 -31.99 49.30
N LEU A 290 -13.41 -32.28 48.75
CA LEU A 290 -14.60 -31.43 48.87
C LEU A 290 -15.18 -31.38 50.29
N ARG A 291 -14.84 -32.33 51.17
CA ARG A 291 -15.21 -32.31 52.59
C ARG A 291 -14.18 -31.64 53.49
N MET A 292 -12.95 -31.40 53.03
CA MET A 292 -11.93 -30.69 53.80
C MET A 292 -12.27 -29.21 53.97
N ASN A 293 -11.87 -28.62 55.09
CA ASN A 293 -11.97 -27.17 55.31
C ASN A 293 -10.96 -26.40 54.43
N VAL A 294 -11.17 -25.09 54.29
CA VAL A 294 -10.41 -24.24 53.35
C VAL A 294 -8.92 -24.19 53.67
N SER A 295 -8.54 -24.19 54.95
CA SER A 295 -7.13 -24.21 55.38
C SER A 295 -6.45 -25.51 54.98
N SER A 296 -7.05 -26.68 55.23
CA SER A 296 -6.51 -27.98 54.85
C SER A 296 -6.39 -28.15 53.32
N ARG A 297 -7.32 -27.60 52.54
CA ARG A 297 -7.22 -27.62 51.07
C ARG A 297 -6.01 -26.83 50.57
N ARG A 298 -5.78 -25.62 51.12
CA ARG A 298 -4.63 -24.77 50.75
C ARG A 298 -3.31 -25.44 51.08
N THR A 299 -3.21 -26.08 52.26
CA THR A 299 -2.01 -26.83 52.67
C THR A 299 -1.72 -28.01 51.74
N LEU A 300 -2.75 -28.78 51.36
CA LEU A 300 -2.59 -29.93 50.45
C LEU A 300 -2.14 -29.49 49.04
N ILE A 301 -2.70 -28.41 48.51
CA ILE A 301 -2.32 -27.85 47.20
C ILE A 301 -0.88 -27.35 47.21
N ALA A 302 -0.47 -26.66 48.28
CA ALA A 302 0.90 -26.18 48.43
C ALA A 302 1.91 -27.33 48.58
N LYS A 303 1.54 -28.38 49.33
CA LYS A 303 2.38 -29.57 49.54
C LYS A 303 2.59 -30.37 48.26
N GLU A 304 1.55 -30.52 47.44
CA GLU A 304 1.58 -31.31 46.19
C GLU A 304 1.86 -30.45 44.95
N ALA A 305 2.24 -29.18 45.13
CA ALA A 305 2.60 -28.21 44.09
C ALA A 305 1.57 -28.11 42.93
N LEU A 306 0.28 -28.12 43.26
CA LEU A 306 -0.80 -28.09 42.27
C LEU A 306 -1.16 -26.67 41.85
N CYS A 307 -1.41 -26.46 40.55
CA CYS A 307 -1.79 -25.15 40.02
C CYS A 307 -3.29 -24.85 40.19
N LEU A 308 -3.69 -23.58 40.04
CA LEU A 308 -5.11 -23.18 40.14
C LEU A 308 -5.99 -23.82 39.05
N ASN A 309 -5.41 -24.27 37.93
CA ASN A 309 -6.17 -25.05 36.95
C ASN A 309 -6.54 -26.43 37.48
N CYS A 310 -5.80 -27.00 38.43
CA CYS A 310 -6.12 -28.25 39.14
C CYS A 310 -7.38 -28.14 40.06
N LEU A 311 -7.93 -26.93 40.22
CA LEU A 311 -9.17 -26.64 40.94
C LEU A 311 -10.38 -26.46 40.02
N ARG A 312 -10.18 -26.35 38.70
CA ARG A 312 -11.28 -26.30 37.74
C ARG A 312 -11.68 -27.73 37.39
N GLY A 313 -12.72 -28.22 38.06
CA GLY A 313 -13.36 -29.49 37.77
C GLY A 313 -14.54 -29.71 38.70
#